data_AF-A0A497RSX9-F1
#
_entry.id   AF-A0A497RSX9-F1
#
_cell.length_a   1.000
_cell.length_b   1.000
_cell.length_c   1.000
_cell.angle_alpha   90.00
_cell.angle_beta   90.00
_cell.angle_gamma   90.00
#
_symmetry.space_group_name_H-M   'P 1'
#
loop_
_entity.id
_entity.type
_entity.pdbx_description
1 polymer ?
#
loop_
_entity_poly.entity_id
_entity_poly.type
_entity_poly.pdbx_seq_one_letter_code
_entity_poly.pdbx_strand_id
1 'polypeptide(L)'
;MPVVIPQDVKYEERFIGPLTVKQSIYAGIAAMIIIYIWMFTEIFTAVKIILSLIVGGLAAGFVMLNLDIMLLNLFAFVRVKKKASWLSPDAQGLLDIRDIRADTVFLKKGGAIGLIKVTPINFGMLSKEDQDSVIYGFLEFLNTINFPIQIVMKSINLDINDYLSALKHRIEERDDKISLAYYEHFASYMRDYIESTRINDRLFYIVVPAKKHWDEREVIRSLDTRCKNIMDALAFSGINSERLNKQQLLNLYASYFTETLWLDEDFVTAVTMYRKMWKRAPRAAVYGEV
;
A
#
# COMPACT_ATOMS: atom_id res chain seq x y z
N MET A 1 -25.34 14.10 10.69
CA MET A 1 -24.62 14.15 11.99
C MET A 1 -23.87 15.48 12.03
N PRO A 2 -23.93 16.26 13.12
CA PRO A 2 -23.15 17.50 13.18
C PRO A 2 -21.66 17.13 13.20
N VAL A 3 -20.87 17.79 12.36
CA VAL A 3 -19.42 17.62 12.33
C VAL A 3 -18.88 18.13 13.67
N VAL A 4 -18.40 17.21 14.51
CA VAL A 4 -17.67 17.57 15.73
C VAL A 4 -16.32 18.09 15.28
N ILE A 5 -16.15 19.41 15.32
CA ILE A 5 -14.83 20.03 15.15
C ILE A 5 -13.97 19.52 16.30
N PRO A 6 -12.81 18.88 16.06
CA PRO A 6 -11.95 18.45 17.14
C PRO A 6 -11.42 19.69 17.88
N GLN A 7 -12.06 20.04 19.00
CA GLN A 7 -11.56 21.03 19.94
C GLN A 7 -10.58 20.36 20.89
N ASP A 8 -9.33 20.25 20.45
CA ASP A 8 -8.20 20.14 21.35
C ASP A 8 -7.03 20.94 20.76
N VAL A 9 -7.27 22.22 20.48
CA VAL A 9 -6.17 23.18 20.36
C VAL A 9 -5.70 23.45 21.79
N LYS A 10 -4.79 22.60 22.28
CA LYS A 10 -4.08 22.85 23.54
C LYS A 10 -3.26 24.12 23.36
N TYR A 11 -3.80 25.26 23.79
CA TYR A 11 -3.04 26.49 23.89
C TYR A 11 -1.98 26.30 24.98
N GLU A 12 -0.71 26.33 24.60
CA GLU A 12 0.38 26.28 25.58
C GLU A 12 0.36 27.58 26.38
N GLU A 13 0.19 27.44 27.70
CA GLU A 13 0.15 28.57 28.63
C GLU A 13 1.45 29.37 28.56
N ARG A 14 1.33 30.65 28.18
CA ARG A 14 2.45 31.59 28.14
C ARG A 14 2.62 32.19 29.53
N PHE A 15 3.84 32.10 30.06
CA PHE A 15 4.12 32.47 31.45
C PHE A 15 4.86 33.80 31.55
N ILE A 16 5.92 33.99 30.75
CA ILE A 16 6.73 35.21 30.74
C ILE A 16 6.92 35.67 29.29
N GLY A 17 6.21 36.73 28.90
CA GLY A 17 6.28 37.28 27.55
C GLY A 17 5.85 36.26 26.48
N PRO A 18 6.66 36.03 25.42
CA PRO A 18 6.35 35.05 24.39
C PRO A 18 6.66 33.59 24.78
N LEU A 19 7.25 33.34 25.97
CA LEU A 19 7.75 32.02 26.36
C LEU A 19 6.71 31.19 27.12
N THR A 20 6.70 29.89 26.86
CA THR A 20 5.89 28.91 27.59
C THR A 20 6.47 28.64 28.99
N VAL A 21 5.68 28.05 29.89
CA VAL A 21 6.13 27.68 31.26
C VAL A 21 7.41 26.83 31.18
N LYS A 22 7.45 25.83 30.28
CA LYS A 22 8.61 24.95 30.10
C LYS A 22 9.85 25.70 29.62
N GLN A 23 9.68 26.56 28.61
CA GLN A 23 10.77 27.39 28.08
C GLN A 23 11.32 28.36 29.14
N SER A 24 10.44 28.91 29.99
CA SER A 24 10.83 29.78 31.10
C SER A 24 11.68 29.04 32.15
N ILE A 25 11.37 27.78 32.45
CA ILE A 25 12.16 26.94 33.37
C ILE A 25 13.56 26.68 32.79
N TYR A 26 13.67 26.31 31.51
CA TYR A 26 14.97 26.08 30.86
C TYR A 26 15.84 27.34 30.85
N ALA A 27 15.25 28.50 30.55
CA ALA A 27 15.94 29.78 30.60
C ALA A 27 16.40 30.13 32.03
N GLY A 28 15.55 29.89 33.03
CA GLY A 28 15.87 30.14 34.44
C GLY A 28 17.02 29.28 34.96
N ILE A 29 17.02 27.98 34.64
CA ILE A 29 18.10 27.06 35.03
C ILE A 29 19.43 27.47 34.37
N ALA A 30 19.40 27.82 33.08
CA ALA A 30 20.59 28.26 32.37
C ALA A 30 21.16 29.57 32.96
N ALA A 31 20.29 30.52 33.31
CA ALA A 31 20.69 31.76 33.97
C ALA A 31 21.34 31.50 35.34
N MET A 32 20.76 30.59 36.16
CA MET A 32 21.37 30.19 37.44
C MET A 32 22.75 29.56 37.26
N ILE A 33 22.95 28.72 36.25
CA ILE A 33 24.24 28.09 35.96
C ILE A 33 25.28 29.14 35.52
N ILE A 34 24.89 30.09 34.66
CA ILE A 34 25.79 31.16 34.22
C ILE A 34 26.19 32.05 35.41
N ILE A 35 25.23 32.43 36.26
CA ILE A 35 25.49 33.22 37.48
C ILE A 35 26.44 32.46 38.41
N TYR A 36 26.23 31.15 38.58
CA TYR A 36 27.10 30.30 39.41
C TYR A 36 28.53 30.25 38.87
N ILE A 37 28.71 30.06 37.56
CA ILE A 37 30.03 30.08 36.90
C ILE A 37 30.74 31.41 37.15
N TRP A 38 30.03 32.54 37.09
CA TRP A 38 30.63 33.85 37.27
C TRP A 38 30.98 34.18 38.72
N MET A 39 30.09 33.87 39.67
CA MET A 39 30.24 34.25 41.08
C MET A 39 31.05 33.27 41.92
N PHE A 40 30.98 31.96 41.65
CA PHE A 40 31.49 30.94 42.60
C PHE A 40 32.70 30.17 42.08
N THR A 41 33.19 30.43 40.87
CA THR A 41 34.37 29.72 40.34
C THR A 41 35.59 30.65 40.20
N GLU A 42 36.77 30.18 40.58
CA GLU A 42 38.05 30.89 40.42
C GLU A 42 38.80 30.44 39.15
N ILE A 43 38.06 30.27 38.04
CA ILE A 43 38.61 29.84 36.75
C ILE A 43 39.04 31.09 35.94
N PHE A 44 40.04 30.93 35.06
CA PHE A 44 40.45 31.97 34.11
C PHE A 44 39.28 32.54 33.31
N THR A 45 39.26 33.87 33.16
CA THR A 45 38.13 34.61 32.58
C THR A 45 37.73 34.14 31.19
N ALA A 46 38.70 33.77 30.33
CA ALA A 46 38.38 33.27 28.98
C ALA A 46 37.60 31.94 29.01
N VAL A 47 37.90 31.06 29.96
CA VAL A 47 37.20 29.76 30.09
C VAL A 47 35.77 29.97 30.60
N LYS A 48 35.55 30.94 31.50
CA LYS A 48 34.20 31.32 31.97
C LYS A 48 33.33 31.82 30.81
N ILE A 49 33.88 32.63 29.92
CA ILE A 49 33.17 33.15 28.74
C ILE A 49 32.77 31.99 27.82
N ILE A 50 33.68 31.07 27.52
CA ILE A 50 33.40 29.91 26.67
C ILE A 50 32.31 29.03 27.29
N LEU A 51 32.41 28.70 28.58
CA LEU A 51 31.41 27.88 29.27
C LEU A 51 30.04 28.56 29.28
N SER A 52 29.98 29.87 29.54
CA SER A 52 28.73 30.63 29.53
C SER A 52 28.09 30.66 28.14
N LEU A 53 28.90 30.72 27.08
CA LEU A 53 28.43 30.72 25.70
C LEU A 53 27.89 29.35 25.27
N ILE A 54 28.51 28.26 25.73
CA ILE A 54 28.00 26.89 25.54
C ILE A 54 26.66 26.69 26.26
N VAL A 55 26.57 27.10 27.53
CA VAL A 55 25.34 26.98 28.33
C VAL A 55 24.22 27.83 27.73
N GLY A 56 24.52 29.07 27.32
CA GLY A 56 23.56 29.96 26.66
C GLY A 56 23.11 29.42 25.30
N GLY A 57 24.02 28.86 24.49
CA GLY A 57 23.70 28.26 23.20
C GLY A 57 22.80 27.03 23.33
N LEU A 58 23.08 26.14 24.29
CA LEU A 58 22.22 25.00 24.58
C LEU A 58 20.84 25.45 25.05
N ALA A 59 20.76 26.42 25.97
CA ALA A 59 19.51 26.97 26.46
C ALA A 59 18.67 27.59 25.33
N ALA A 60 19.30 28.34 24.42
CA ALA A 60 18.63 28.88 23.23
C ALA A 60 18.08 27.77 22.33
N GLY A 61 18.83 26.67 22.14
CA GLY A 61 18.36 25.50 21.42
C GLY A 61 17.11 24.87 22.05
N PHE A 62 17.12 24.65 23.36
CA PHE A 62 15.95 24.10 24.07
C PHE A 62 14.75 25.05 24.08
N VAL A 63 14.97 26.37 24.16
CA VAL A 63 13.90 27.37 24.27
C VAL A 63 13.28 27.74 22.91
N MET A 64 14.10 28.02 21.90
CA MET A 64 13.61 28.52 20.61
C MET A 64 13.31 27.40 19.60
N LEU A 65 14.05 26.29 19.68
CA LEU A 65 13.94 25.19 18.70
C LEU A 65 13.22 23.96 19.26
N ASN A 66 12.77 23.99 20.52
CA ASN A 66 12.17 22.83 21.21
C ASN A 66 13.01 21.55 21.01
N LEU A 67 14.32 21.69 21.24
CA LEU A 67 15.30 20.64 20.97
C LEU A 67 15.00 19.34 21.74
N ASP A 68 14.34 19.44 22.90
CA ASP A 68 13.84 18.31 23.68
C ASP A 68 12.81 17.47 22.91
N ILE A 69 11.82 18.13 22.28
CA ILE A 69 10.82 17.46 21.44
C ILE A 69 11.49 16.88 20.19
N MET A 70 12.41 17.62 19.55
CA MET A 70 13.14 17.11 18.39
C MET A 70 13.98 15.87 18.71
N LEU A 71 14.68 15.86 19.86
CA LEU A 71 15.47 14.72 20.31
C LEU A 71 14.59 13.51 20.65
N LEU A 72 13.47 13.73 21.34
CA LEU A 72 12.50 12.67 21.62
C LEU A 72 11.89 12.11 20.33
N ASN A 73 11.53 12.97 19.38
CA ASN A 73 11.02 12.56 18.07
C ASN A 73 12.08 11.82 17.25
N LEU A 74 13.34 12.26 17.28
CA LEU A 74 14.46 11.57 16.64
C LEU A 74 14.68 10.19 17.25
N PHE A 75 14.65 10.11 18.57
CA PHE A 75 14.82 8.85 19.29
C PHE A 75 13.67 7.88 19.06
N ALA A 76 12.43 8.38 19.08
CA ALA A 76 11.25 7.64 18.69
C ALA A 76 11.38 7.17 17.23
N PHE A 77 11.76 8.05 16.31
CA PHE A 77 11.96 7.73 14.91
C PHE A 77 13.05 6.67 14.67
N VAL A 78 14.14 6.68 15.44
CA VAL A 78 15.21 5.67 15.36
C VAL A 78 14.74 4.32 15.93
N ARG A 79 13.90 4.33 16.97
CA ARG A 79 13.36 3.10 17.59
C ARG A 79 12.21 2.47 16.81
N VAL A 80 11.47 3.25 16.03
CA VAL A 80 10.38 2.72 15.20
C VAL A 80 10.94 1.81 14.12
N LYS A 81 10.38 0.60 13.99
CA LYS A 81 10.72 -0.33 12.91
C LYS A 81 10.32 0.29 11.57
N LYS A 82 11.31 0.76 10.79
CA LYS A 82 11.08 1.42 9.49
C LYS A 82 10.81 0.48 8.33
N LYS A 83 10.95 -0.84 8.53
CA LYS A 83 10.71 -1.87 7.52
C LYS A 83 9.70 -2.87 8.05
N ALA A 84 8.43 -2.57 7.90
CA ALA A 84 7.38 -3.58 8.02
C ALA A 84 7.20 -4.22 6.66
N SER A 85 7.56 -5.50 6.52
CA SER A 85 7.00 -6.31 5.44
C SER A 85 5.49 -6.47 5.70
N TRP A 86 4.66 -6.63 4.68
CA TRP A 86 3.24 -6.99 4.88
C TRP A 86 3.07 -8.36 5.56
N LEU A 87 4.14 -9.18 5.55
CA LEU A 87 4.26 -10.41 6.33
C LEU A 87 4.70 -10.16 7.79
N SER A 88 4.87 -8.91 8.20
CA SER A 88 5.18 -8.60 9.59
C SER A 88 4.03 -9.06 10.48
N PRO A 89 4.32 -9.57 11.70
CA PRO A 89 3.29 -9.95 12.66
C PRO A 89 2.27 -8.83 12.93
N ASP A 90 2.72 -7.57 12.81
CA ASP A 90 1.90 -6.37 13.03
C ASP A 90 0.91 -6.13 11.87
N ALA A 91 1.34 -6.30 10.61
CA ALA A 91 0.47 -6.18 9.43
C ALA A 91 -0.52 -7.36 9.32
N GLN A 92 -0.07 -8.58 9.62
CA GLN A 92 -0.96 -9.75 9.79
C GLN A 92 -1.90 -9.57 11.00
N GLY A 93 -1.45 -8.83 12.01
CA GLY A 93 -2.23 -8.31 13.15
C GLY A 93 -3.46 -7.55 12.68
N LEU A 94 -3.24 -6.58 11.80
CA LEU A 94 -4.27 -5.69 11.28
C LEU A 94 -5.27 -6.37 10.34
N LEU A 95 -4.83 -7.37 9.56
CA LEU A 95 -5.68 -8.08 8.59
C LEU A 95 -6.49 -9.25 9.16
N ASP A 96 -6.30 -9.62 10.43
CA ASP A 96 -6.89 -10.84 11.01
C ASP A 96 -6.57 -12.14 10.22
N ILE A 97 -5.50 -12.15 9.42
CA ILE A 97 -5.05 -13.32 8.63
C ILE A 97 -4.02 -14.12 9.45
N ARG A 98 -4.25 -15.43 9.57
CA ARG A 98 -3.34 -16.37 10.24
C ARG A 98 -2.30 -16.92 9.28
N ASP A 99 -2.73 -17.42 8.12
CA ASP A 99 -1.85 -18.01 7.11
C ASP A 99 -2.55 -18.08 5.74
N ILE A 100 -1.77 -18.14 4.66
CA ILE A 100 -2.27 -18.37 3.29
C ILE A 100 -1.58 -19.62 2.73
N ARG A 101 -2.37 -20.68 2.54
CA ARG A 101 -1.91 -22.00 2.10
C ARG A 101 -2.95 -22.65 1.19
N ALA A 102 -2.51 -23.38 0.17
CA ALA A 102 -3.39 -24.09 -0.77
C ALA A 102 -4.54 -23.19 -1.29
N ASP A 103 -4.19 -22.02 -1.82
CA ASP A 103 -5.13 -21.06 -2.42
C ASP A 103 -6.31 -20.68 -1.51
N THR A 104 -6.03 -20.71 -0.20
CA THR A 104 -6.98 -20.52 0.88
C THR A 104 -6.38 -19.61 1.93
N VAL A 105 -7.17 -18.64 2.40
CA VAL A 105 -6.78 -17.70 3.45
C VAL A 105 -7.40 -18.15 4.76
N PHE A 106 -6.57 -18.50 5.74
CA PHE A 106 -7.02 -18.89 7.07
C PHE A 106 -7.06 -17.66 7.99
N LEU A 107 -8.18 -17.45 8.67
CA LEU A 107 -8.39 -16.31 9.56
C LEU A 107 -7.97 -16.63 11.00
N LYS A 108 -7.51 -15.62 11.76
CA LYS A 108 -7.11 -15.77 13.16
C LYS A 108 -8.26 -16.18 14.08
N LYS A 109 -9.45 -15.64 13.82
CA LYS A 109 -10.69 -15.95 14.56
C LYS A 109 -11.30 -17.31 14.19
N GLY A 110 -10.59 -18.11 13.39
CA GLY A 110 -11.07 -19.36 12.83
C GLY A 110 -11.87 -19.14 11.55
N GLY A 111 -11.99 -20.22 10.76
CA GLY A 111 -12.56 -20.16 9.43
C GLY A 111 -11.51 -19.92 8.34
N ALA A 112 -11.95 -20.11 7.11
CA ALA A 112 -11.12 -19.92 5.93
C ALA A 112 -11.95 -19.31 4.81
N ILE A 113 -11.29 -18.55 3.94
CA ILE A 113 -11.93 -17.89 2.80
C ILE A 113 -11.13 -18.17 1.52
N GLY A 114 -11.85 -18.24 0.41
CA GLY A 114 -11.31 -18.28 -0.95
C GLY A 114 -11.75 -17.03 -1.70
N LEU A 115 -10.93 -16.60 -2.66
CA LEU A 115 -11.26 -15.46 -3.51
C LEU A 115 -11.32 -15.91 -4.97
N ILE A 116 -12.32 -15.41 -5.68
CA ILE A 116 -12.52 -15.61 -7.10
C ILE A 116 -12.44 -14.23 -7.76
N LYS A 117 -11.55 -14.06 -8.73
CA LYS A 117 -11.49 -12.89 -9.61
C LYS A 117 -12.55 -13.06 -10.69
N VAL A 118 -13.33 -12.02 -10.94
CA VAL A 118 -14.40 -12.02 -11.95
C VAL A 118 -14.04 -11.00 -13.03
N THR A 119 -14.11 -11.43 -14.28
CA THR A 119 -13.91 -10.56 -15.43
C THR A 119 -15.27 -10.00 -15.85
N PRO A 120 -15.47 -8.68 -15.75
CA PRO A 120 -16.74 -8.07 -16.14
C PRO A 120 -16.96 -8.17 -17.66
N ILE A 121 -18.22 -8.25 -18.06
CA ILE A 121 -18.64 -8.24 -19.46
C ILE A 121 -19.30 -6.90 -19.80
N ASN A 122 -19.15 -6.45 -21.05
CA ASN A 122 -19.82 -5.24 -21.55
C ASN A 122 -21.29 -5.54 -21.88
N PHE A 123 -22.13 -5.70 -20.86
CA PHE A 123 -23.53 -6.09 -20.99
C PHE A 123 -24.31 -5.20 -21.99
N GLY A 124 -24.05 -3.89 -21.99
CA GLY A 124 -24.72 -2.94 -22.89
C GLY A 124 -24.34 -3.07 -24.37
N MET A 125 -23.26 -3.79 -24.71
CA MET A 125 -22.86 -4.04 -26.11
C MET A 125 -23.41 -5.35 -26.67
N LEU A 126 -24.06 -6.16 -25.84
CA LEU A 126 -24.67 -7.43 -26.24
C LEU A 126 -26.00 -7.21 -26.98
N SER A 127 -26.40 -8.19 -27.79
CA SER A 127 -27.74 -8.24 -28.38
C SER A 127 -28.80 -8.44 -27.28
N LYS A 128 -30.08 -8.20 -27.58
CA LYS A 128 -31.14 -8.39 -26.57
C LYS A 128 -31.27 -9.85 -26.15
N GLU A 129 -31.14 -10.76 -27.11
CA GLU A 129 -31.20 -12.20 -26.90
C GLU A 129 -30.04 -12.67 -26.01
N ASP A 130 -28.83 -12.14 -26.23
CA ASP A 130 -27.67 -12.43 -25.38
C ASP A 130 -27.82 -11.80 -23.98
N GLN A 131 -28.37 -10.58 -23.89
CA GLN A 131 -28.66 -9.94 -22.61
C GLN A 131 -29.63 -10.76 -21.78
N ASP A 132 -30.71 -11.26 -22.39
CA ASP A 132 -31.67 -12.15 -21.71
C ASP A 132 -30.98 -13.44 -21.24
N SER A 133 -30.12 -14.03 -22.07
CA SER A 133 -29.34 -15.22 -21.72
C SER A 133 -28.43 -14.98 -20.50
N VAL A 134 -27.73 -13.84 -20.45
CA VAL A 134 -26.91 -13.44 -19.30
C VAL A 134 -27.77 -13.24 -18.05
N ILE A 135 -28.94 -12.59 -18.18
CA ILE A 135 -29.87 -12.37 -17.06
C ILE A 135 -30.35 -13.71 -16.49
N TYR A 136 -30.78 -14.65 -17.33
CA TYR A 136 -31.21 -15.98 -16.90
C TYR A 136 -30.06 -16.76 -16.24
N GLY A 137 -28.86 -16.68 -16.79
CA GLY A 137 -27.70 -17.32 -16.17
C GLY A 137 -27.34 -16.71 -14.82
N PHE A 138 -27.45 -15.39 -14.69
CA PHE A 138 -27.21 -14.71 -13.41
C PHE A 138 -28.27 -15.06 -12.36
N LEU A 139 -29.54 -15.23 -12.77
CA LEU A 139 -30.59 -15.75 -11.89
C LEU A 139 -30.24 -17.15 -11.35
N GLU A 140 -29.74 -18.04 -12.19
CA GLU A 140 -29.33 -19.39 -11.78
C GLU A 140 -28.13 -19.37 -10.81
N PHE A 141 -27.19 -18.46 -11.05
CA PHE A 141 -26.11 -18.19 -10.10
C PHE A 141 -26.64 -17.76 -8.72
N LEU A 142 -27.60 -16.83 -8.68
CA LEU A 142 -28.22 -16.40 -7.42
C LEU A 142 -28.93 -17.56 -6.70
N ASN A 143 -29.62 -18.42 -7.44
CA ASN A 143 -30.31 -19.59 -6.89
C ASN A 143 -29.34 -20.66 -6.35
N THR A 144 -28.12 -20.72 -6.88
CA THR A 144 -27.07 -21.66 -6.45
C THR A 144 -26.44 -21.27 -5.11
N ILE A 145 -26.47 -19.99 -4.73
CA ILE A 145 -25.83 -19.49 -3.52
C ILE A 145 -26.66 -19.85 -2.28
N ASN A 146 -26.15 -20.77 -1.45
CA ASN A 146 -26.76 -21.16 -0.18
C ASN A 146 -25.93 -20.79 1.07
N PHE A 147 -24.95 -19.89 0.91
CA PHE A 147 -24.10 -19.36 1.98
C PHE A 147 -23.77 -17.88 1.71
N PRO A 148 -23.43 -17.09 2.74
CA PRO A 148 -23.09 -15.68 2.52
C PRO A 148 -21.83 -15.55 1.69
N ILE A 149 -21.92 -14.89 0.54
CA ILE A 149 -20.77 -14.43 -0.24
C ILE A 149 -20.62 -12.92 -0.08
N GLN A 150 -19.42 -12.42 -0.32
CA GLN A 150 -19.17 -10.98 -0.38
C GLN A 150 -18.57 -10.62 -1.74
N ILE A 151 -19.17 -9.64 -2.41
CA ILE A 151 -18.64 -9.09 -3.64
C ILE A 151 -17.85 -7.82 -3.28
N VAL A 152 -16.60 -7.77 -3.71
CA VAL A 152 -15.68 -6.67 -3.44
C VAL A 152 -15.19 -6.12 -4.77
N MET A 153 -15.25 -4.79 -4.91
CA MET A 153 -14.68 -4.08 -6.04
C MET A 153 -13.46 -3.29 -5.56
N LYS A 154 -12.37 -3.37 -6.31
CA LYS A 154 -11.16 -2.61 -6.08
C LYS A 154 -10.85 -1.74 -7.31
N SER A 155 -10.77 -0.43 -7.10
CA SER A 155 -10.26 0.48 -8.11
C SER A 155 -8.73 0.44 -8.11
N ILE A 156 -8.14 0.30 -9.29
CA ILE A 156 -6.69 0.39 -9.51
C ILE A 156 -6.42 1.45 -10.58
N ASN A 157 -5.22 2.02 -10.59
CA ASN A 157 -4.78 2.83 -11.72
C ASN A 157 -4.66 1.92 -12.94
N LEU A 158 -5.15 2.38 -14.10
CA LEU A 158 -5.02 1.63 -15.34
C LEU A 158 -3.54 1.50 -15.70
N ASP A 159 -3.03 0.28 -15.83
CA ASP A 159 -1.71 0.00 -16.39
C ASP A 159 -1.86 -0.61 -17.79
N ILE A 160 -1.25 0.02 -18.80
CA ILE A 160 -1.24 -0.42 -20.20
C ILE A 160 0.15 -0.91 -20.65
N ASN A 161 1.13 -0.97 -19.74
CA ASN A 161 2.52 -1.31 -20.06
C ASN A 161 2.64 -2.67 -20.72
N ASP A 162 1.85 -3.66 -20.30
CA ASP A 162 1.89 -5.01 -20.86
C ASP A 162 1.39 -5.01 -22.31
N TYR A 163 0.29 -4.30 -22.58
CA TYR A 163 -0.23 -4.09 -23.93
C TYR A 163 0.79 -3.37 -24.83
N LEU A 164 1.37 -2.28 -24.33
CA LEU A 164 2.38 -1.51 -25.06
C LEU A 164 3.62 -2.38 -25.35
N SER A 165 4.07 -3.17 -24.37
CA SER A 165 5.22 -4.06 -24.53
C SER A 165 4.97 -5.17 -25.55
N ALA A 166 3.79 -5.80 -25.51
CA ALA A 166 3.39 -6.81 -26.49
C ALA A 166 3.28 -6.23 -27.91
N LEU A 167 2.73 -5.01 -28.04
CA LEU A 167 2.66 -4.30 -29.31
C LEU A 167 4.05 -3.97 -29.84
N LYS A 168 4.95 -3.46 -28.98
CA LYS A 168 6.35 -3.18 -29.33
C LYS A 168 7.05 -4.41 -29.86
N HIS A 169 6.90 -5.54 -29.17
CA HIS A 169 7.56 -6.79 -29.54
C HIS A 169 7.14 -7.25 -30.94
N ARG A 170 5.84 -7.21 -31.25
CA ARG A 170 5.32 -7.55 -32.60
C ARG A 170 5.84 -6.63 -33.71
N ILE A 171 6.11 -5.36 -33.39
CA ILE A 171 6.65 -4.38 -34.35
C ILE A 171 8.14 -4.64 -34.57
N GLU A 172 8.90 -4.87 -33.50
CA GLU A 172 10.32 -5.22 -33.54
C GLU A 172 10.56 -6.52 -34.33
N GLU A 173 9.68 -7.52 -34.19
CA GLU A 173 9.74 -8.77 -34.97
C GLU A 173 9.58 -8.56 -36.49
N ARG A 174 8.89 -7.49 -36.92
CA ARG A 174 8.67 -7.19 -38.34
C ARG A 174 9.76 -6.28 -38.95
N ASP A 175 10.70 -5.79 -38.14
CA ASP A 175 11.75 -4.82 -38.54
C ASP A 175 11.22 -3.55 -39.24
N ASP A 176 10.01 -3.12 -38.86
CA ASP A 176 9.38 -1.92 -39.44
C ASP A 176 9.70 -0.68 -38.60
N LYS A 177 10.74 0.05 -39.03
CA LYS A 177 11.21 1.29 -38.37
C LYS A 177 10.17 2.40 -38.33
N ILE A 178 9.27 2.47 -39.33
CA ILE A 178 8.23 3.50 -39.39
C ILE A 178 7.19 3.20 -38.31
N SER A 179 6.73 1.95 -38.24
CA SER A 179 5.79 1.50 -37.20
C SER A 179 6.35 1.68 -35.78
N LEU A 180 7.66 1.51 -35.58
CA LEU A 180 8.29 1.74 -34.29
C LEU A 180 8.21 3.20 -33.85
N ALA A 181 8.48 4.15 -34.74
CA ALA A 181 8.35 5.58 -34.45
C ALA A 181 6.89 5.95 -34.09
N TYR A 182 5.91 5.44 -34.84
CA TYR A 182 4.50 5.64 -34.50
C TYR A 182 4.12 5.03 -33.15
N TYR A 183 4.64 3.85 -32.83
CA TYR A 183 4.44 3.22 -31.53
C TYR A 183 4.99 4.09 -30.39
N GLU A 184 6.19 4.67 -30.52
CA GLU A 184 6.78 5.52 -29.48
C GLU A 184 5.92 6.76 -29.21
N HIS A 185 5.45 7.44 -30.27
CA HIS A 185 4.53 8.57 -30.14
C HIS A 185 3.21 8.17 -29.48
N PHE A 186 2.61 7.05 -29.92
CA PHE A 186 1.37 6.52 -29.34
C PHE A 186 1.55 6.15 -27.86
N ALA A 187 2.63 5.46 -27.51
CA ALA A 187 2.94 5.05 -26.15
C ALA A 187 3.15 6.25 -25.22
N SER A 188 3.85 7.30 -25.68
CA SER A 188 4.00 8.54 -24.91
C SER A 188 2.65 9.22 -24.69
N TYR A 189 1.89 9.43 -25.76
CA TYR A 189 0.57 10.06 -25.69
C TYR A 189 -0.37 9.33 -24.72
N MET A 190 -0.43 8.00 -24.81
CA MET A 190 -1.30 7.20 -23.94
C MET A 190 -0.89 7.30 -22.46
N ARG A 191 0.41 7.32 -22.15
CA ARG A 191 0.88 7.50 -20.77
C ARG A 191 0.48 8.86 -20.23
N ASP A 192 0.75 9.92 -20.99
CA ASP A 192 0.40 11.30 -20.61
C ASP A 192 -1.12 11.47 -20.44
N TYR A 193 -1.90 10.84 -21.31
CA TYR A 193 -3.36 10.85 -21.24
C TYR A 193 -3.91 10.15 -20.00
N ILE A 194 -3.36 8.97 -19.66
CA ILE A 194 -3.76 8.21 -18.46
C ILE A 194 -3.40 8.99 -17.18
N GLU A 195 -2.20 9.58 -17.11
CA GLU A 195 -1.77 10.37 -15.95
C GLU A 195 -2.62 11.63 -15.77
N SER A 196 -2.88 12.37 -16.85
CA SER A 196 -3.66 13.61 -16.79
C SER A 196 -5.14 13.37 -16.48
N THR A 197 -5.73 12.28 -16.99
CA THR A 197 -7.15 11.97 -16.84
C THR A 197 -7.44 11.09 -15.61
N ARG A 198 -6.40 10.55 -14.95
CA ARG A 198 -6.50 9.60 -13.81
C ARG A 198 -7.47 8.46 -14.10
N ILE A 199 -7.27 7.80 -15.25
CA ILE A 199 -8.12 6.69 -15.67
C ILE A 199 -7.86 5.51 -14.75
N ASN A 200 -8.94 4.99 -14.15
CA ASN A 200 -8.89 3.86 -13.24
C ASN A 200 -9.59 2.65 -13.85
N ASP A 201 -9.03 1.47 -13.58
CA ASP A 201 -9.66 0.20 -13.85
C ASP A 201 -10.31 -0.36 -12.57
N ARG A 202 -11.24 -1.30 -12.72
CA ARG A 202 -11.99 -1.92 -11.62
C ARG A 202 -11.86 -3.42 -11.65
N LEU A 203 -11.25 -3.97 -10.60
CA LEU A 203 -11.17 -5.40 -10.36
C LEU A 203 -12.33 -5.84 -9.48
N PHE A 204 -12.97 -6.94 -9.86
CA PHE A 204 -14.09 -7.52 -9.12
C PHE A 204 -13.68 -8.87 -8.52
N TYR A 205 -14.00 -9.05 -7.24
CA TYR A 205 -13.69 -10.24 -6.49
C TYR A 205 -14.92 -10.76 -5.75
N ILE A 206 -15.06 -12.07 -5.68
CA ILE A 206 -16.04 -12.75 -4.83
C ILE A 206 -15.29 -13.47 -3.72
N VAL A 207 -15.59 -13.12 -2.47
CA VAL A 207 -15.09 -13.78 -1.28
C VAL A 207 -16.06 -14.88 -0.88
N VAL A 208 -15.54 -16.10 -0.81
CA VAL A 208 -16.29 -17.32 -0.52
C VAL A 208 -15.83 -17.89 0.81
N PRO A 209 -16.71 -18.03 1.82
CA PRO A 209 -16.35 -18.66 3.08
C PRO A 209 -16.35 -20.19 2.96
N ALA A 210 -15.35 -20.81 3.56
CA ALA A 210 -15.29 -22.27 3.72
C ALA A 210 -16.28 -22.75 4.78
N LYS A 211 -16.69 -24.02 4.70
CA LYS A 211 -17.47 -24.64 5.77
C LYS A 211 -16.56 -24.88 6.97
N LYS A 212 -17.00 -24.51 8.18
CA LYS A 212 -16.21 -24.73 9.40
C LYS A 212 -16.06 -26.23 9.64
N HIS A 213 -14.81 -26.70 9.72
CA HIS A 213 -14.47 -28.08 10.01
C HIS A 213 -13.21 -28.12 10.90
N TRP A 214 -12.98 -29.24 11.58
CA TRP A 214 -11.80 -29.42 12.45
C TRP A 214 -10.54 -29.74 11.63
N ASP A 215 -10.68 -30.55 10.58
CA ASP A 215 -9.59 -30.87 9.65
C ASP A 215 -9.43 -29.79 8.57
N GLU A 216 -8.24 -29.21 8.45
CA GLU A 216 -7.90 -28.22 7.42
C GLU A 216 -8.08 -28.78 6.00
N ARG A 217 -7.89 -30.09 5.77
CA ARG A 217 -8.05 -30.70 4.44
C ARG A 217 -9.50 -30.66 3.97
N GLU A 218 -10.44 -30.97 4.87
CA GLU A 218 -11.88 -30.89 4.56
C GLU A 218 -12.33 -29.44 4.38
N VAL A 219 -11.74 -28.49 5.13
CA VAL A 219 -12.00 -27.07 4.93
C VAL A 219 -11.64 -26.66 3.50
N ILE A 220 -10.41 -26.99 3.06
CA ILE A 220 -9.93 -26.68 1.70
C ILE A 220 -10.83 -27.36 0.66
N ARG A 221 -11.10 -28.66 0.78
CA ARG A 221 -11.96 -29.38 -0.17
C ARG A 221 -13.37 -28.77 -0.26
N SER A 222 -13.95 -28.40 0.88
CA SER A 222 -15.27 -27.76 0.91
C SER A 222 -15.27 -26.40 0.22
N LEU A 223 -14.19 -25.64 0.38
CA LEU A 223 -14.02 -24.34 -0.24
C LEU A 223 -13.81 -24.48 -1.75
N ASP A 224 -12.97 -25.42 -2.19
CA ASP A 224 -12.72 -25.73 -3.59
C ASP A 224 -14.03 -26.07 -4.32
N THR A 225 -14.86 -26.90 -3.68
CA THR A 225 -16.17 -27.29 -4.21
C THR A 225 -17.10 -26.09 -4.33
N ARG A 226 -17.16 -25.24 -3.29
CA ARG A 226 -17.99 -24.02 -3.30
C ARG A 226 -17.54 -23.03 -4.36
N CYS A 227 -16.23 -22.80 -4.49
CA CYS A 227 -15.68 -21.93 -5.50
C CYS A 227 -15.97 -22.46 -6.90
N LYS A 228 -15.78 -23.76 -7.12
CA LYS A 228 -16.09 -24.40 -8.39
C LYS A 228 -17.56 -24.23 -8.77
N ASN A 229 -18.50 -24.51 -7.87
CA ASN A 229 -19.92 -24.33 -8.14
C ASN A 229 -20.28 -22.88 -8.50
N ILE A 230 -19.66 -21.90 -7.84
CA ILE A 230 -19.84 -20.48 -8.17
C ILE A 230 -19.27 -20.17 -9.56
N MET A 231 -18.06 -20.63 -9.87
CA MET A 231 -17.43 -20.39 -11.17
C MET A 231 -18.23 -21.03 -12.30
N ASP A 232 -18.71 -22.26 -12.12
CA ASP A 232 -19.52 -22.98 -13.10
C ASP A 232 -20.86 -22.26 -13.35
N ALA A 233 -21.51 -21.76 -12.29
CA ALA A 233 -22.75 -20.98 -12.41
C ALA A 233 -22.53 -19.61 -13.09
N LEU A 234 -21.42 -18.93 -12.82
CA LEU A 234 -21.06 -17.69 -13.50
C LEU A 234 -20.69 -17.92 -14.97
N ALA A 235 -20.00 -19.01 -15.28
CA ALA A 235 -19.64 -19.37 -16.64
C ALA A 235 -20.89 -19.59 -17.52
N PHE A 236 -21.96 -20.15 -16.96
CA PHE A 236 -23.24 -20.26 -17.64
C PHE A 236 -23.84 -18.90 -18.02
N SER A 237 -23.61 -17.86 -17.22
CA SER A 237 -23.99 -16.47 -17.53
C SER A 237 -23.02 -15.74 -18.48
N GLY A 238 -22.03 -16.44 -19.05
CA GLY A 238 -21.01 -15.86 -19.91
C GLY A 238 -19.97 -14.99 -19.16
N ILE A 239 -20.00 -15.01 -17.83
CA ILE A 239 -19.07 -14.26 -16.98
C ILE A 239 -17.88 -15.17 -16.64
N ASN A 240 -16.70 -14.80 -17.13
CA ASN A 240 -15.47 -15.53 -16.84
C ASN A 240 -15.00 -15.26 -15.40
N SER A 241 -14.55 -16.30 -14.72
CA SER A 241 -14.07 -16.20 -13.35
C SER A 241 -12.95 -17.19 -13.07
N GLU A 242 -12.00 -16.79 -12.23
CA GLU A 242 -10.82 -17.57 -11.90
C GLU A 242 -10.58 -17.53 -10.39
N ARG A 243 -10.26 -18.69 -9.80
CA ARG A 243 -9.85 -18.74 -8.40
C ARG A 243 -8.42 -18.24 -8.24
N LEU A 244 -8.22 -17.31 -7.30
CA LEU A 244 -6.90 -16.76 -7.02
C LEU A 244 -5.99 -17.82 -6.39
N ASN A 245 -4.77 -17.91 -6.92
CA ASN A 245 -3.72 -18.73 -6.34
C ASN A 245 -3.06 -18.06 -5.13
N LYS A 246 -2.24 -18.80 -4.38
CA LYS A 246 -1.50 -18.29 -3.21
C LYS A 246 -0.69 -17.02 -3.51
N GLN A 247 -0.03 -16.96 -4.68
CA GLN A 247 0.82 -15.82 -5.03
C GLN A 247 -0.01 -14.57 -5.32
N GLN A 248 -1.08 -14.70 -6.09
CA GLN A 248 -2.03 -13.65 -6.40
C GLN A 248 -2.76 -13.16 -5.14
N LEU A 249 -3.13 -14.07 -4.23
CA LEU A 249 -3.68 -13.71 -2.92
C LEU A 249 -2.68 -12.86 -2.12
N LEU A 250 -1.42 -13.29 -2.04
CA LEU A 250 -0.38 -12.54 -1.35
C LEU A 250 -0.17 -11.15 -1.97
N ASN A 251 -0.13 -11.06 -3.30
CA ASN A 251 -0.01 -9.81 -4.02
C ASN A 251 -1.22 -8.90 -3.78
N LEU A 252 -2.44 -9.44 -3.85
CA LEU A 252 -3.68 -8.73 -3.55
C LEU A 252 -3.68 -8.17 -2.12
N TYR A 253 -3.30 -8.95 -1.11
CA TYR A 253 -3.23 -8.41 0.25
C TYR A 253 -2.11 -7.38 0.41
N ALA A 254 -0.94 -7.61 -0.18
CA ALA A 254 0.18 -6.65 -0.14
C ALA A 254 -0.21 -5.29 -0.73
N SER A 255 -1.06 -5.30 -1.76
CA SER A 255 -1.53 -4.09 -2.44
C SER A 255 -2.42 -3.16 -1.62
N TYR A 256 -2.86 -3.57 -0.43
CA TYR A 256 -3.55 -2.70 0.52
C TYR A 256 -2.58 -1.97 1.47
N PHE A 257 -1.36 -2.48 1.64
CA PHE A 257 -0.38 -1.95 2.62
C PHE A 257 0.75 -1.16 1.98
N THR A 258 0.96 -1.34 0.69
CA THR A 258 1.95 -0.57 -0.05
C THR A 258 1.30 0.00 -1.29
N GLU A 259 1.70 1.20 -1.70
CA GLU A 259 1.47 1.65 -3.07
C GLU A 259 2.15 0.63 -3.99
N THR A 260 1.38 -0.33 -4.48
CA THR A 260 1.82 -1.37 -5.41
C THR A 260 1.34 -1.01 -6.81
N LEU A 261 2.24 -1.11 -7.77
CA LEU A 261 1.92 -1.03 -9.19
C LEU A 261 1.29 -2.36 -9.64
N TRP A 262 0.29 -2.30 -10.50
CA TRP A 262 -0.32 -3.47 -11.13
C TRP A 262 0.51 -3.82 -12.38
N LEU A 263 1.12 -5.00 -12.43
CA LEU A 263 1.98 -5.42 -13.55
C LEU A 263 1.69 -6.89 -13.87
N ASP A 264 1.32 -7.22 -15.12
CA ASP A 264 1.14 -8.60 -15.61
C ASP A 264 0.28 -9.48 -14.67
N GLU A 265 -0.91 -8.98 -14.31
CA GLU A 265 -1.87 -9.64 -13.40
C GLU A 265 -1.44 -9.79 -11.93
N ASP A 266 -0.33 -9.18 -11.53
CA ASP A 266 0.23 -9.22 -10.18
C ASP A 266 0.39 -7.81 -9.59
N PHE A 267 0.11 -7.65 -8.30
CA PHE A 267 0.49 -6.44 -7.57
C PHE A 267 1.97 -6.52 -7.15
N VAL A 268 2.80 -5.65 -7.70
CA VAL A 268 4.23 -5.60 -7.42
C VAL A 268 4.55 -4.38 -6.56
N THR A 269 5.08 -4.62 -5.37
CA THR A 269 5.63 -3.57 -4.51
C THR A 269 6.94 -3.04 -5.07
N ALA A 270 7.26 -1.75 -4.88
CA ALA A 270 8.54 -1.16 -5.27
C ALA A 270 9.76 -1.97 -4.77
N VAL A 271 9.67 -2.56 -3.57
CA VAL A 271 10.70 -3.45 -3.01
C VAL A 271 10.85 -4.77 -3.79
N THR A 272 9.73 -5.35 -4.22
CA THR A 272 9.69 -6.59 -5.01
C THR A 272 10.18 -6.35 -6.43
N MET A 273 9.85 -5.19 -7.00
CA MET A 273 10.36 -4.69 -8.27
C MET A 273 11.89 -4.53 -8.21
N TYR A 274 12.40 -3.82 -7.20
CA TYR A 274 13.84 -3.61 -6.99
C TYR A 274 14.61 -4.93 -6.82
N ARG A 275 14.02 -5.90 -6.11
CA ARG A 275 14.62 -7.23 -5.92
C ARG A 275 14.61 -8.08 -7.19
N LYS A 276 13.57 -7.98 -8.04
CA LYS A 276 13.53 -8.61 -9.37
C LYS A 276 14.58 -7.97 -10.31
N MET A 277 14.73 -6.65 -10.26
CA MET A 277 15.75 -5.90 -11.02
C MET A 277 17.18 -6.28 -10.66
N TRP A 278 17.46 -6.63 -9.39
CA TRP A 278 18.82 -7.02 -8.99
C TRP A 278 19.16 -8.50 -9.23
N LYS A 279 18.15 -9.35 -9.40
CA LYS A 279 18.34 -10.78 -9.71
C LYS A 279 18.53 -11.06 -11.20
N ARG A 280 18.05 -10.17 -12.08
CA ARG A 280 18.43 -10.15 -13.49
C ARG A 280 19.47 -9.04 -13.64
N ALA A 281 20.75 -9.40 -13.78
CA ALA A 281 21.76 -8.41 -14.12
C ALA A 281 21.24 -7.58 -15.32
N PRO A 282 21.30 -6.23 -15.28
CA PRO A 282 21.05 -5.46 -16.49
C PRO A 282 22.02 -6.02 -17.54
N ARG A 283 21.49 -6.51 -18.66
CA ARG A 283 22.38 -6.83 -19.80
C ARG A 283 23.18 -5.57 -20.05
N ALA A 284 24.51 -5.71 -20.08
CA ALA A 284 25.41 -4.60 -20.34
C ALA A 284 24.83 -3.83 -21.53
N ALA A 285 24.57 -2.53 -21.33
CA ALA A 285 24.30 -1.65 -22.45
C ALA A 285 25.56 -1.75 -23.32
N VAL A 286 25.46 -2.49 -24.41
CA VAL A 286 26.45 -2.45 -25.48
C VAL A 286 26.32 -1.06 -26.06
N TYR A 287 27.12 -0.13 -25.56
CA TYR A 287 27.42 1.07 -26.30
C TYR A 287 28.10 0.59 -27.58
N GLY A 288 27.37 0.70 -28.69
CA GLY A 288 27.96 0.46 -30.00
C GLY A 288 29.11 1.43 -30.17
N GLU A 289 30.31 0.89 -30.39
CA GLU A 289 31.33 1.59 -31.15
C GLU A 289 30.79 1.76 -32.57
N VAL A 290 30.38 2.99 -32.93
CA VAL A 290 30.82 3.73 -34.14
C VAL A 290 30.67 5.22 -33.84
#